data_AF-A0A7J6QP49-F1
#
_entry.id   AF-A0A7J6QP49-F1
#
_cell.length_a   1.000
_cell.length_b   1.000
_cell.length_c   1.000
_cell.angle_alpha   90.00
_cell.angle_beta   90.00
_cell.angle_gamma   90.00
#
_symmetry.space_group_name_H-M   'P 1'
#
loop_
_entity.id
_entity.type
_entity.pdbx_description
1 polymer ?
#
loop_
_entity_poly.entity_id
_entity_poly.type
_entity_poly.pdbx_seq_one_letter_code
_entity_poly.pdbx_strand_id
1 'polypeptide(L)'
;MSSSLAWLPRITTDLAGVEVAARSILEAIDSAGEAPVSIAVVGRSGSGKTALCSTIQAAAAAEATWETHTIDLLECSRDSAAYSNPLGHFIQTIEDRYQPVSHHNSIVVLEGWSDLRSEEAMAVETVLEHLPRGGCPVCLVPVISKEDAPAFVDGYVELGPLDDAQRLDFFSRCLPSCAARTAVDLTEGMLVCDLASVYRFTSLKAIDGGRDRPHCADVLRAVAQLQRKASDVP
;
A
#
# COMPACT_ATOMS: atom_id res chain seq x y z
N MET A 1 -7.02 25.63 -4.96
CA MET A 1 -6.23 24.38 -4.92
C MET A 1 -6.72 23.49 -6.06
N SER A 2 -5.82 22.82 -6.77
CA SER A 2 -6.22 21.77 -7.72
C SER A 2 -6.83 20.62 -6.93
N SER A 3 -7.91 19.99 -7.40
CA SER A 3 -8.50 18.84 -6.73
C SER A 3 -7.56 17.65 -6.80
N SER A 4 -7.37 16.95 -5.68
CA SER A 4 -6.55 15.74 -5.58
C SER A 4 -7.08 14.62 -6.48
N LEU A 5 -8.37 14.65 -6.86
CA LEU A 5 -8.94 13.74 -7.86
C LEU A 5 -8.24 13.81 -9.23
N ALA A 6 -7.55 14.90 -9.55
CA ALA A 6 -6.71 15.00 -10.75
C ALA A 6 -5.54 14.01 -10.75
N TRP A 7 -5.17 13.46 -9.59
CA TRP A 7 -4.11 12.45 -9.45
C TRP A 7 -4.57 11.04 -9.80
N LEU A 8 -5.89 10.79 -9.78
CA LEU A 8 -6.47 9.45 -9.96
C LEU A 8 -5.99 8.74 -11.25
N PRO A 9 -5.97 9.39 -12.43
CA PRO A 9 -5.47 8.74 -13.65
C PRO A 9 -4.00 8.30 -13.56
N ARG A 10 -3.16 9.05 -12.84
CA ARG A 10 -1.75 8.66 -12.63
C ARG A 10 -1.67 7.43 -11.72
N ILE A 11 -2.43 7.44 -10.63
CA ILE A 11 -2.46 6.33 -9.67
C ILE A 11 -2.92 5.03 -10.35
N THR A 12 -3.94 5.10 -11.19
CA THR A 12 -4.56 3.88 -11.76
C THR A 12 -3.91 3.42 -13.06
N THR A 13 -3.01 4.23 -13.62
CA THR A 13 -2.03 3.81 -14.62
C THR A 13 -1.02 2.84 -14.02
N ASP A 14 -0.57 3.09 -12.79
CA ASP A 14 0.46 2.28 -12.13
C ASP A 14 -0.13 1.08 -11.36
N LEU A 15 -1.35 1.22 -10.85
CA LEU A 15 -2.00 0.22 -10.01
C LEU A 15 -3.39 -0.15 -10.54
N ALA A 16 -3.57 -1.41 -10.92
CA ALA A 16 -4.87 -1.94 -11.31
C ALA A 16 -5.75 -2.22 -10.09
N GLY A 17 -7.06 -1.97 -10.20
CA GLY A 17 -8.05 -2.36 -9.19
C GLY A 17 -8.09 -1.53 -7.91
N VAL A 18 -7.33 -0.43 -7.84
CA VAL A 18 -7.33 0.48 -6.68
C VAL A 18 -8.23 1.72 -6.87
N GLU A 19 -8.94 1.84 -7.97
CA GLU A 19 -9.67 3.06 -8.37
C GLU A 19 -10.61 3.59 -7.28
N VAL A 20 -11.40 2.70 -6.68
CA VAL A 20 -12.36 3.06 -5.63
C VAL A 20 -11.63 3.50 -4.37
N ALA A 21 -10.62 2.72 -3.96
CA ALA A 21 -9.81 3.00 -2.78
C ALA A 21 -9.03 4.33 -2.90
N ALA A 22 -8.37 4.52 -4.03
CA ALA A 22 -7.65 5.75 -4.36
C ALA A 22 -8.59 6.94 -4.36
N ARG A 23 -9.76 6.85 -5.00
CA ARG A 23 -10.77 7.92 -5.02
C ARG A 23 -11.19 8.31 -3.61
N SER A 24 -11.53 7.35 -2.75
CA SER A 24 -11.94 7.63 -1.37
C SER A 24 -10.83 8.34 -0.57
N ILE A 25 -9.57 7.95 -0.76
CA ILE A 25 -8.43 8.64 -0.13
C ILE A 25 -8.27 10.06 -0.67
N LEU A 26 -8.37 10.26 -1.99
CA LEU A 26 -8.24 11.58 -2.61
C LEU A 26 -9.38 12.55 -2.21
N GLU A 27 -10.60 12.04 -2.06
CA GLU A 27 -11.74 12.80 -1.54
C GLU A 27 -11.50 13.22 -0.08
N ALA A 28 -10.93 12.31 0.72
CA ALA A 28 -10.54 12.62 2.09
C ALA A 28 -9.42 13.66 2.15
N ILE A 29 -8.43 13.59 1.26
CA ILE A 29 -7.36 14.60 1.12
C ILE A 29 -7.95 15.97 0.77
N ASP A 30 -8.89 16.03 -0.18
CA ASP A 30 -9.56 17.29 -0.56
C ASP A 30 -10.39 17.86 0.62
N SER A 31 -10.96 16.99 1.47
CA SER A 31 -11.71 17.40 2.67
C SER A 31 -10.82 17.81 3.85
N ALA A 32 -9.55 17.38 3.87
CA ALA A 32 -8.61 17.64 4.96
C ALA A 32 -8.21 19.12 5.08
N GLY A 33 -8.54 19.99 4.10
CA GLY A 33 -8.16 21.40 4.09
C GLY A 33 -8.55 22.22 5.34
N GLU A 34 -9.38 21.68 6.23
CA GLU A 34 -9.80 22.29 7.49
C GLU A 34 -9.32 21.54 8.75
N ALA A 35 -8.92 20.27 8.65
CA ALA A 35 -8.48 19.45 9.78
C ALA A 35 -7.61 18.24 9.33
N PRO A 36 -6.71 17.74 10.20
CA PRO A 36 -5.99 16.50 9.92
C PRO A 36 -6.95 15.33 9.69
N VAL A 37 -6.61 14.44 8.76
CA VAL A 37 -7.39 13.24 8.45
C VAL A 37 -6.49 12.02 8.50
N SER A 38 -6.94 10.97 9.17
CA SER A 38 -6.22 9.69 9.31
C SER A 38 -7.04 8.56 8.70
N ILE A 39 -6.43 7.77 7.80
CA ILE A 39 -7.10 6.71 7.05
C ILE A 39 -6.32 5.41 7.20
N ALA A 40 -6.97 4.37 7.69
CA ALA A 40 -6.42 3.02 7.62
C ALA A 40 -6.64 2.44 6.22
N VAL A 41 -5.55 2.05 5.55
CA VAL A 41 -5.62 1.29 4.30
C VAL A 41 -5.56 -0.18 4.68
N VAL A 42 -6.69 -0.87 4.62
CA VAL A 42 -6.87 -2.23 5.15
C VAL A 42 -6.78 -3.25 4.05
N GLY A 43 -6.14 -4.39 4.31
CA GLY A 43 -6.12 -5.51 3.38
C GLY A 43 -5.05 -6.52 3.75
N ARG A 44 -5.18 -7.75 3.26
CA ARG A 44 -4.21 -8.83 3.54
C ARG A 44 -2.81 -8.49 3.04
N SER A 45 -1.79 -9.17 3.54
CA SER A 45 -0.45 -9.07 2.98
C SER A 45 -0.49 -9.37 1.48
N GLY A 46 0.14 -8.51 0.66
CA GLY A 46 0.11 -8.64 -0.79
C GLY A 46 -1.06 -7.99 -1.54
N SER A 47 -2.00 -7.34 -0.85
CA SER A 47 -3.12 -6.61 -1.49
C SER A 47 -2.74 -5.28 -2.14
N GLY A 48 -1.51 -4.79 -1.93
CA GLY A 48 -1.02 -3.55 -2.55
C GLY A 48 -1.18 -2.28 -1.71
N LYS A 49 -1.44 -2.38 -0.39
CA LYS A 49 -1.60 -1.20 0.50
C LYS A 49 -0.42 -0.22 0.45
N THR A 50 0.79 -0.74 0.68
CA THR A 50 2.05 0.03 0.62
C THR A 50 2.26 0.64 -0.76
N ALA A 51 1.94 -0.11 -1.83
CA ALA A 51 2.04 0.40 -3.19
C ALA A 51 1.06 1.56 -3.42
N LEU A 52 -0.21 1.43 -3.00
CA LEU A 52 -1.21 2.50 -3.08
C LEU A 52 -0.76 3.75 -2.34
N CYS A 53 -0.30 3.62 -1.09
CA CYS A 53 0.16 4.76 -0.30
C CYS A 53 1.36 5.44 -0.94
N SER A 54 2.34 4.66 -1.41
CA SER A 54 3.53 5.17 -2.10
C SER A 54 3.17 5.89 -3.40
N THR A 55 2.23 5.36 -4.20
CA THR A 55 1.79 6.01 -5.44
C THR A 55 1.02 7.31 -5.17
N ILE A 56 0.21 7.36 -4.10
CA ILE A 56 -0.46 8.59 -3.66
C ILE A 56 0.57 9.64 -3.22
N GLN A 57 1.57 9.26 -2.42
CA GLN A 57 2.67 10.15 -2.06
C GLN A 57 3.42 10.65 -3.29
N ALA A 58 3.76 9.78 -4.25
CA ALA A 58 4.44 10.18 -5.47
C ALA A 58 3.61 11.17 -6.31
N ALA A 59 2.29 10.98 -6.37
CA ALA A 59 1.39 11.89 -7.06
C ALA A 59 1.30 13.26 -6.36
N ALA A 60 1.24 13.26 -5.02
CA ALA A 60 1.24 14.48 -4.22
C ALA A 60 2.57 15.24 -4.30
N ALA A 61 3.70 14.55 -4.19
CA ALA A 61 5.04 15.15 -4.28
C ALA A 61 5.33 15.78 -5.65
N ALA A 62 4.64 15.33 -6.71
CA ALA A 62 4.72 15.97 -8.02
C ALA A 62 4.01 17.35 -8.06
N GLU A 63 3.18 17.66 -7.06
CA GLU A 63 2.59 18.97 -6.83
C GLU A 63 3.45 19.74 -5.81
N ALA A 64 3.94 20.93 -6.18
CA ALA A 64 4.86 21.71 -5.34
C ALA A 64 4.28 22.18 -3.98
N THR A 65 2.99 21.94 -3.73
CA THR A 65 2.27 22.38 -2.53
C THR A 65 2.15 21.31 -1.46
N TRP A 66 2.58 20.07 -1.73
CA TRP A 66 2.46 18.95 -0.81
C TRP A 66 3.84 18.42 -0.42
N GLU A 67 4.06 18.28 0.89
CA GLU A 67 5.19 17.53 1.42
C GLU A 67 4.76 16.09 1.67
N THR A 68 5.71 15.14 1.57
CA THR A 68 5.41 13.73 1.76
C THR A 68 6.46 13.11 2.67
N HIS A 69 6.00 12.29 3.62
CA HIS A 69 6.84 11.67 4.63
C HIS A 69 6.43 10.22 4.81
N THR A 70 7.41 9.33 4.90
CA THR A 70 7.18 7.94 5.29
C THR A 70 7.92 7.69 6.58
N ILE A 71 7.19 7.22 7.59
CA ILE A 71 7.76 6.80 8.87
C ILE A 71 7.62 5.28 8.92
N ASP A 72 8.74 4.59 8.70
CA ASP A 72 8.82 3.15 8.89
C ASP A 72 8.94 2.84 10.39
N LEU A 73 7.82 2.43 10.99
CA LEU A 73 7.72 2.19 12.43
C LEU A 73 8.52 0.96 12.85
N LEU A 74 8.66 -0.03 11.96
CA LEU A 74 9.42 -1.25 12.24
C LEU A 74 10.92 -0.97 12.22
N GLU A 75 11.39 -0.14 11.28
CA GLU A 75 12.77 0.38 11.28
C GLU A 75 13.04 1.15 12.58
N CYS A 76 12.16 2.08 12.96
CA CYS A 76 12.32 2.86 14.20
C CYS A 76 12.39 1.95 15.44
N SER A 77 11.54 0.93 15.52
CA SER A 77 11.55 -0.06 16.61
C SER A 77 12.88 -0.85 16.66
N ARG A 78 13.35 -1.33 15.50
CA ARG A 78 14.61 -2.08 15.39
C ARG A 78 15.82 -1.25 15.77
N ASP A 79 15.90 -0.01 15.29
CA ASP A 79 17.00 0.89 15.60
C ASP A 79 17.04 1.22 17.10
N SER A 80 15.87 1.34 17.71
CA SER A 80 15.74 1.65 19.13
C SER A 80 16.10 0.48 20.06
N ALA A 81 16.08 -0.76 19.55
CA ALA A 81 16.38 -1.96 20.34
C ALA A 81 17.82 -2.00 20.89
N ALA A 82 18.75 -1.24 20.30
CA ALA A 82 20.14 -1.19 20.75
C ALA A 82 20.38 -0.28 21.98
N TYR A 83 19.38 0.51 22.38
CA TYR A 83 19.51 1.51 23.43
C TYR A 83 19.13 0.96 24.82
N SER A 84 19.65 1.61 25.88
CA SER A 84 19.35 1.24 27.28
C SER A 84 17.88 1.46 27.66
N ASN A 85 17.20 2.39 26.99
CA ASN A 85 15.76 2.59 27.06
C ASN A 85 15.17 2.55 25.63
N PRO A 86 14.85 1.36 25.10
CA PRO A 86 14.37 1.22 23.72
C PRO A 86 13.08 2.00 23.44
N LEU A 87 12.10 1.95 24.35
CA LEU A 87 10.82 2.63 24.14
C LEU A 87 10.97 4.15 24.16
N GLY A 88 11.81 4.69 25.06
CA GLY A 88 12.10 6.13 25.09
C GLY A 88 12.79 6.61 23.81
N HIS A 89 13.75 5.83 23.29
CA HIS A 89 14.41 6.16 22.02
C HIS A 89 13.45 6.04 20.83
N PHE A 90 12.57 5.03 20.84
CA PHE A 90 11.54 4.86 19.82
C PHE A 90 10.61 6.07 19.77
N ILE A 91 10.07 6.50 20.92
CA ILE A 91 9.23 7.71 21.05
C ILE A 91 9.95 8.92 20.46
N GLN A 92 11.19 9.17 20.90
CA GLN A 92 11.98 10.30 20.41
C GLN A 92 12.20 10.25 18.89
N THR A 93 12.45 9.06 18.34
CA THR A 93 12.63 8.88 16.89
C THR A 93 11.35 9.22 16.12
N ILE A 94 10.18 8.83 16.64
CA ILE A 94 8.89 9.16 16.03
C ILE A 94 8.62 10.67 16.14
N GLU A 95 8.89 11.28 17.29
CA GLU A 95 8.78 12.74 17.48
C GLU A 95 9.65 13.51 16.48
N ASP A 96 10.92 13.15 16.37
CA ASP A 96 11.88 13.78 15.45
C ASP A 96 11.46 13.62 13.97
N ARG A 97 10.91 12.45 13.60
CA ARG A 97 10.43 12.19 12.22
C ARG A 97 9.09 12.87 11.93
N TYR A 98 8.23 13.08 12.93
CA TYR A 98 6.91 13.68 12.75
C TYR A 98 6.91 15.21 12.89
N GLN A 99 7.85 15.79 13.64
CA GLN A 99 7.94 17.25 13.84
C GLN A 99 7.89 18.06 12.53
N PRO A 100 8.60 17.69 11.44
CA PRO A 100 8.57 18.43 10.17
C PRO A 100 7.20 18.42 9.49
N VAL A 101 6.42 17.34 9.68
CA VAL A 101 5.08 17.17 9.08
C VAL A 101 4.14 18.27 9.55
N SER A 102 4.29 18.70 10.80
CA SER A 102 3.29 19.47 11.52
C SER A 102 3.07 20.90 11.02
N HIS A 103 3.83 21.37 10.02
CA HIS A 103 3.82 22.77 9.58
C HIS A 103 3.31 23.01 8.15
N HIS A 104 2.99 21.94 7.39
CA HIS A 104 2.65 22.03 5.96
C HIS A 104 1.46 21.14 5.58
N ASN A 105 0.98 21.29 4.34
CA ASN A 105 0.08 20.31 3.74
C ASN A 105 0.89 19.07 3.42
N SER A 106 0.74 18.04 4.24
CA SER A 106 1.65 16.90 4.22
C SER A 106 0.88 15.59 4.14
N ILE A 107 1.39 14.64 3.36
CA ILE A 107 0.94 13.24 3.41
C ILE A 107 1.96 12.43 4.18
N VAL A 108 1.55 11.86 5.30
CA VAL A 108 2.35 10.93 6.10
C VAL A 108 1.86 9.52 5.86
N VAL A 109 2.79 8.60 5.63
CA VAL A 109 2.50 7.16 5.65
C VAL A 109 3.22 6.54 6.84
N LEU A 110 2.46 5.88 7.70
CA LEU A 110 2.97 5.12 8.85
C LEU A 110 3.06 3.63 8.46
N GLU A 111 4.21 3.20 7.94
CA GLU A 111 4.41 1.81 7.52
C GLU A 111 4.78 0.92 8.71
N GLY A 112 4.43 -0.37 8.63
CA GLY A 112 4.79 -1.36 9.65
C GLY A 112 3.94 -1.33 10.91
N TRP A 113 2.77 -0.67 10.90
CA TRP A 113 1.89 -0.58 12.06
C TRP A 113 1.47 -1.95 12.61
N SER A 114 1.04 -2.86 11.74
CA SER A 114 0.60 -4.22 12.13
C SER A 114 1.71 -5.09 12.72
N ASP A 115 2.98 -4.67 12.61
CA ASP A 115 4.13 -5.38 13.17
C ASP A 115 4.56 -4.83 14.55
N LEU A 116 3.95 -3.74 15.01
CA LEU A 116 4.28 -3.13 16.30
C LEU A 116 3.77 -3.95 17.48
N ARG A 117 4.53 -3.89 18.58
CA ARG A 117 4.04 -4.37 19.88
C ARG A 117 3.04 -3.36 20.43
N SER A 118 2.13 -3.82 21.29
CA SER A 118 1.09 -2.96 21.87
C SER A 118 1.64 -1.71 22.58
N GLU A 119 2.78 -1.83 23.27
CA GLU A 119 3.44 -0.69 23.92
C GLU A 119 3.98 0.34 22.93
N GLU A 120 4.50 -0.10 21.78
CA GLU A 120 4.99 0.78 20.72
C GLU A 120 3.84 1.45 20.00
N ALA A 121 2.76 0.71 19.70
CA ALA A 121 1.55 1.27 19.10
C ALA A 121 0.98 2.39 19.97
N MET A 122 0.77 2.16 21.27
CA MET A 122 0.31 3.19 22.21
C MET A 122 1.25 4.39 22.27
N ALA A 123 2.56 4.16 22.15
CA ALA A 123 3.55 5.23 22.16
C ALA A 123 3.42 6.12 20.92
N VAL A 124 3.24 5.54 19.73
CA VAL A 124 2.99 6.30 18.50
C VAL A 124 1.70 7.11 18.63
N GLU A 125 0.60 6.50 19.11
CA GLU A 125 -0.67 7.22 19.31
C GLU A 125 -0.48 8.42 20.24
N THR A 126 0.23 8.23 21.35
CA THR A 126 0.53 9.29 22.31
C THR A 126 1.31 10.43 21.66
N VAL A 127 2.34 10.12 20.87
CA VAL A 127 3.14 11.14 20.15
C VAL A 127 2.25 11.94 19.18
N LEU A 128 1.41 11.26 18.39
CA LEU A 128 0.54 11.90 17.40
C LEU A 128 -0.57 12.77 18.01
N GLU A 129 -1.00 12.45 19.24
CA GLU A 129 -1.96 13.27 20.00
C GLU A 129 -1.33 14.54 20.58
N HIS A 130 -0.08 14.47 21.04
CA HIS A 130 0.57 15.54 21.80
C HIS A 130 1.39 16.50 20.94
N LEU A 131 1.70 16.15 19.70
CA LEU A 131 2.43 17.04 18.80
C LEU A 131 1.52 18.17 18.28
N PRO A 132 1.97 19.43 18.35
CA PRO A 132 1.17 20.58 17.91
C PRO A 132 0.85 20.45 16.42
N ARG A 133 -0.44 20.47 16.08
CA ARG A 133 -0.93 20.40 14.70
C ARG A 133 -0.91 21.81 14.10
N GLY A 134 0.20 22.20 13.49
CA GLY A 134 0.35 23.47 12.77
C GLY A 134 -0.09 23.42 11.29
N GLY A 135 -0.68 22.31 10.85
CA GLY A 135 -1.15 22.06 9.49
C GLY A 135 -2.28 21.03 9.45
N CYS A 136 -2.71 20.64 8.25
CA CYS A 136 -3.75 19.62 8.05
C CYS A 136 -3.16 18.38 7.35
N PRO A 137 -2.35 17.58 8.07
CA PRO A 137 -1.73 16.42 7.47
C PRO A 137 -2.77 15.33 7.19
N VAL A 138 -2.53 14.58 6.11
CA VAL A 138 -3.25 13.35 5.82
C VAL A 138 -2.35 12.19 6.20
N CYS A 139 -2.79 11.39 7.18
CA CYS A 139 -2.07 10.23 7.66
C CYS A 139 -2.68 8.96 7.04
N LEU A 140 -1.88 8.19 6.31
CA LEU A 140 -2.27 6.89 5.77
C LEU A 140 -1.56 5.79 6.57
N VAL A 141 -2.32 4.81 7.06
CA VAL A 141 -1.80 3.72 7.87
C VAL A 141 -2.14 2.39 7.21
N PRO A 142 -1.21 1.77 6.46
CA PRO A 142 -1.37 0.43 5.93
C PRO A 142 -1.47 -0.61 7.06
N VAL A 143 -2.58 -1.35 7.10
CA VAL A 143 -2.83 -2.38 8.13
C VAL A 143 -3.35 -3.68 7.53
N ILE A 144 -3.09 -4.81 8.19
CA ILE A 144 -3.51 -6.13 7.72
C ILE A 144 -5.02 -6.31 7.84
N SER A 145 -5.59 -5.87 8.96
CA SER A 145 -7.01 -6.00 9.29
C SER A 145 -7.55 -4.71 9.93
N LYS A 146 -8.87 -4.62 10.09
CA LYS A 146 -9.48 -3.46 10.77
C LYS A 146 -9.17 -3.46 12.25
N GLU A 147 -9.01 -4.64 12.82
CA GLU A 147 -8.69 -4.88 14.22
C GLU A 147 -7.29 -4.37 14.58
N ASP A 148 -6.39 -4.28 13.59
CA ASP A 148 -5.05 -3.72 13.74
C ASP A 148 -5.02 -2.20 13.58
N ALA A 149 -6.13 -1.55 13.21
CA ALA A 149 -6.13 -0.12 12.94
C ALA A 149 -5.89 0.71 14.22
N PRO A 150 -5.09 1.78 14.15
CA PRO A 150 -4.91 2.70 15.27
C PRO A 150 -6.24 3.32 15.74
N ALA A 151 -6.32 3.66 17.03
CA ALA A 151 -7.50 4.28 17.61
C ALA A 151 -7.78 5.70 17.08
N PHE A 152 -6.75 6.40 16.59
CA PHE A 152 -6.86 7.77 16.08
C PHE A 152 -7.34 7.87 14.62
N VAL A 153 -7.56 6.74 13.94
CA VAL A 153 -7.97 6.73 12.53
C VAL A 153 -9.43 7.17 12.36
N ASP A 154 -9.68 8.09 11.43
CA ASP A 154 -11.01 8.64 11.15
C ASP A 154 -11.86 7.75 10.23
N GLY A 155 -11.21 6.94 9.39
CA GLY A 155 -11.89 6.07 8.43
C GLY A 155 -11.00 4.98 7.84
N TYR A 156 -11.61 4.05 7.10
CA TYR A 156 -10.88 2.95 6.48
C TYR A 156 -11.23 2.80 5.00
N VAL A 157 -10.24 2.31 4.26
CA VAL A 157 -10.39 1.93 2.85
C VAL A 157 -9.86 0.51 2.69
N GLU A 158 -10.65 -0.36 2.09
CA GLU A 158 -10.31 -1.79 1.95
C GLU A 158 -9.75 -2.12 0.56
N LEU A 159 -8.70 -2.94 0.54
CA LEU A 159 -8.14 -3.57 -0.63
C LEU A 159 -8.37 -5.09 -0.55
N GLY A 160 -9.31 -5.56 -1.36
CA GLY A 160 -9.64 -6.98 -1.51
C GLY A 160 -8.95 -7.64 -2.70
N PRO A 161 -9.26 -8.93 -2.96
CA PRO A 161 -8.96 -9.57 -4.23
C PRO A 161 -9.57 -8.80 -5.40
N LEU A 162 -8.89 -8.80 -6.54
CA LEU A 162 -9.39 -8.14 -7.74
C LEU A 162 -10.55 -8.93 -8.35
N ASP A 163 -11.60 -8.21 -8.78
CA ASP A 163 -12.67 -8.81 -9.58
C ASP A 163 -12.18 -9.21 -10.99
N ASP A 164 -13.01 -9.92 -11.75
CA ASP A 164 -12.66 -10.40 -13.10
C ASP A 164 -12.27 -9.26 -14.05
N ALA A 165 -12.94 -8.11 -13.97
CA ALA A 165 -12.68 -6.96 -14.83
C ALA A 165 -11.33 -6.32 -14.49
N GLN A 166 -11.03 -6.18 -13.20
CA GLN A 166 -9.76 -5.66 -12.69
C GLN A 166 -8.59 -6.61 -12.98
N ARG A 167 -8.80 -7.93 -12.85
CA ARG A 167 -7.80 -8.94 -13.23
C ARG A 167 -7.54 -8.93 -14.73
N LEU A 168 -8.58 -8.78 -15.54
CA LEU A 168 -8.45 -8.67 -16.99
C LEU A 168 -7.68 -7.41 -17.39
N ASP A 169 -8.00 -6.26 -16.80
CA ASP A 169 -7.25 -5.02 -17.00
C ASP A 169 -5.77 -5.23 -16.65
N PHE A 170 -5.46 -5.74 -15.45
CA PHE A 170 -4.10 -6.05 -15.01
C PHE A 170 -3.33 -6.92 -16.01
N PHE A 171 -3.89 -8.07 -16.41
CA PHE A 171 -3.20 -8.99 -17.31
C PHE A 171 -3.15 -8.48 -18.75
N SER A 172 -4.13 -7.70 -19.21
CA SER A 172 -4.14 -7.14 -20.56
C SER A 172 -3.00 -6.15 -20.81
N ARG A 173 -2.51 -5.49 -19.75
CA ARG A 173 -1.36 -4.57 -19.81
C ARG A 173 -0.03 -5.30 -20.04
N CYS A 174 0.06 -6.58 -19.68
CA CYS A 174 1.32 -7.31 -19.62
C CYS A 174 1.37 -8.64 -20.40
N LEU A 175 0.22 -9.20 -20.79
CA LEU A 175 0.12 -10.47 -21.53
C LEU A 175 -0.65 -10.33 -22.85
N PRO A 176 -0.35 -11.16 -23.87
CA PRO A 176 -1.18 -11.28 -25.06
C PRO A 176 -2.63 -11.69 -24.73
N SER A 177 -3.60 -11.29 -25.57
CA SER A 177 -5.03 -11.42 -25.28
C SER A 177 -5.51 -12.83 -24.88
N CYS A 178 -5.06 -13.90 -25.56
CA CYS A 178 -5.40 -15.27 -25.12
C CYS A 178 -4.82 -15.58 -23.73
N ALA A 179 -3.54 -15.24 -23.51
CA ALA A 179 -2.85 -15.56 -22.26
C ALA A 179 -3.43 -14.76 -21.10
N ALA A 180 -3.83 -13.51 -21.32
CA ALA A 180 -4.50 -12.68 -20.33
C ALA A 180 -5.82 -13.30 -19.87
N ARG A 181 -6.68 -13.76 -20.81
CA ARG A 181 -7.93 -14.43 -20.46
C ARG A 181 -7.70 -15.72 -19.68
N THR A 182 -6.77 -16.56 -20.14
CA THR A 182 -6.39 -17.77 -19.41
C THR A 182 -5.88 -17.45 -18.00
N ALA A 183 -5.15 -16.35 -17.82
CA ALA A 183 -4.70 -15.94 -16.49
C ALA A 183 -5.88 -15.55 -15.60
N VAL A 184 -6.83 -14.75 -16.10
CA VAL A 184 -8.06 -14.39 -15.37
C VAL A 184 -8.82 -15.63 -14.90
N ASP A 185 -9.05 -16.60 -15.80
CA ASP A 185 -9.80 -17.82 -15.48
C ASP A 185 -9.15 -18.66 -14.36
N LEU A 186 -7.85 -18.55 -14.17
CA LEU A 186 -7.06 -19.40 -13.27
C LEU A 186 -6.66 -18.73 -11.94
N THR A 187 -6.92 -17.43 -11.79
CA THR A 187 -6.42 -16.65 -10.64
C THR A 187 -7.55 -16.06 -9.80
N GLU A 188 -8.68 -16.76 -9.71
CA GLU A 188 -9.82 -16.32 -8.89
C GLU A 188 -9.41 -16.22 -7.42
N GLY A 189 -9.80 -15.13 -6.77
CA GLY A 189 -9.51 -14.86 -5.37
C GLY A 189 -8.03 -14.56 -5.04
N MET A 190 -7.14 -14.55 -6.03
CA MET A 190 -5.73 -14.20 -5.84
C MET A 190 -5.55 -12.71 -5.59
N LEU A 191 -4.56 -12.36 -4.76
CA LEU A 191 -4.22 -10.96 -4.47
C LEU A 191 -3.29 -10.40 -5.55
N VAL A 192 -3.15 -9.07 -5.61
CA VAL A 192 -2.30 -8.37 -6.58
C VAL A 192 -0.87 -8.92 -6.65
N CYS A 193 -0.25 -9.25 -5.51
CA CYS A 193 1.11 -9.84 -5.50
C CYS A 193 1.18 -11.21 -6.20
N ASP A 194 0.12 -12.00 -6.09
CA ASP A 194 0.03 -13.32 -6.71
C ASP A 194 -0.16 -13.17 -8.22
N LEU A 195 -1.01 -12.23 -8.67
CA LEU A 195 -1.18 -11.92 -10.09
C LEU A 195 0.13 -11.44 -10.73
N ALA A 196 0.87 -10.56 -10.03
CA ALA A 196 2.20 -10.13 -10.46
C ALA A 196 3.19 -11.31 -10.53
N SER A 197 3.10 -12.24 -9.59
CA SER A 197 3.90 -13.47 -9.61
C SER A 197 3.54 -14.38 -10.79
N VAL A 198 2.24 -14.57 -11.09
CA VAL A 198 1.76 -15.32 -12.25
C VAL A 198 2.34 -14.73 -13.53
N TYR A 199 2.28 -13.41 -13.71
CA TYR A 199 2.88 -12.73 -14.86
C TYR A 199 4.39 -12.98 -14.98
N ARG A 200 5.13 -12.81 -13.88
CA ARG A 200 6.59 -13.04 -13.86
C ARG A 200 6.95 -14.48 -14.22
N PHE A 201 6.30 -15.46 -13.60
CA PHE A 201 6.55 -16.87 -13.90
C PHE A 201 6.13 -17.23 -15.33
N THR A 202 5.02 -16.69 -15.81
CA THR A 202 4.57 -16.87 -17.20
C THR A 202 5.62 -16.38 -18.19
N SER A 203 6.20 -15.21 -17.93
CA SER A 203 7.29 -14.64 -18.74
C SER A 203 8.54 -15.50 -18.71
N LEU A 204 8.93 -16.00 -17.52
CA LEU A 204 10.06 -16.93 -17.39
C LEU A 204 9.84 -18.24 -18.17
N LYS A 205 8.64 -18.82 -18.14
CA LYS A 205 8.32 -20.04 -18.93
C LYS A 205 8.36 -19.82 -20.43
N ALA A 206 8.02 -18.62 -20.89
CA ALA A 206 8.16 -18.24 -22.29
C ALA A 206 9.64 -18.21 -22.69
N ILE A 207 10.48 -17.55 -21.89
CA ILE A 207 11.93 -17.44 -22.07
C ILE A 207 12.60 -18.82 -22.05
N ASP A 208 12.30 -19.66 -21.05
CA ASP A 208 12.81 -21.03 -20.94
C ASP A 208 12.44 -21.87 -22.19
N GLY A 209 11.30 -21.56 -22.80
CA GLY A 209 10.82 -22.21 -24.02
C GLY A 209 11.33 -21.57 -25.32
N GLY A 210 12.26 -20.63 -25.26
CA GLY A 210 12.82 -19.92 -26.41
C GLY A 210 11.82 -19.01 -27.14
N ARG A 211 10.81 -18.49 -26.44
CA ARG A 211 9.77 -17.61 -26.99
C ARG A 211 9.92 -16.19 -26.46
N ASP A 212 9.73 -15.21 -27.34
CA ASP A 212 9.70 -13.79 -26.99
C ASP A 212 8.38 -13.35 -26.34
N ARG A 213 7.32 -14.17 -26.46
CA ARG A 213 5.99 -13.86 -25.95
C ARG A 213 5.38 -15.06 -25.22
N PRO A 214 4.70 -14.83 -24.08
CA PRO A 214 4.03 -15.91 -23.38
C PRO A 214 2.77 -16.40 -24.08
N HIS A 215 2.50 -17.70 -23.98
CA HIS A 215 1.27 -18.34 -24.44
C HIS A 215 0.43 -18.88 -23.28
N CYS A 216 -0.78 -19.32 -23.61
CA CYS A 216 -1.76 -19.83 -22.65
C CYS A 216 -1.22 -21.08 -21.89
N ALA A 217 -0.34 -21.87 -22.51
CA ALA A 217 0.39 -22.97 -21.85
C ALA A 217 1.43 -22.51 -20.80
N ASP A 218 2.04 -21.33 -20.98
CA ASP A 218 3.01 -20.77 -20.02
C ASP A 218 2.32 -20.28 -18.76
N VAL A 219 1.13 -19.69 -18.91
CA VAL A 219 0.23 -19.30 -17.82
C VAL A 219 -0.16 -20.53 -16.98
N LEU A 220 -0.63 -21.60 -17.64
CA LEU A 220 -1.00 -22.85 -16.95
C LEU A 220 0.14 -23.41 -16.10
N ARG A 221 1.37 -23.41 -16.65
CA ARG A 221 2.56 -23.86 -15.90
C ARG A 221 2.92 -22.92 -14.75
N ALA A 222 2.79 -21.62 -14.94
CA ALA A 222 3.07 -20.61 -13.92
C ALA A 222 2.11 -20.75 -12.73
N VAL A 223 0.81 -20.83 -12.99
CA VAL A 223 -0.21 -21.01 -11.96
C VAL A 223 -0.02 -22.34 -11.21
N ALA A 224 0.20 -23.44 -11.94
CA ALA A 224 0.45 -24.74 -11.32
C ALA A 224 1.70 -24.73 -10.42
N GLN A 225 2.75 -24.00 -10.81
CA GLN A 225 3.95 -23.85 -9.98
C GLN A 225 3.68 -23.04 -8.70
N LEU A 226 2.88 -21.96 -8.78
CA LEU A 226 2.52 -21.16 -7.62
C LEU A 226 1.62 -21.93 -6.64
N GLN A 227 0.64 -22.67 -7.16
CA GLN A 227 -0.24 -23.50 -6.32
C GLN A 227 0.54 -24.60 -5.57
N ARG A 228 1.54 -25.23 -6.21
CA ARG A 228 2.41 -26.21 -5.53
C ARG A 228 3.19 -25.58 -4.39
N LYS A 229 3.81 -24.40 -4.62
CA LYS A 229 4.53 -23.67 -3.57
C LYS A 229 3.62 -23.29 -2.40
N ALA A 230 2.39 -22.87 -2.66
CA ALA A 230 1.42 -22.57 -1.60
C ALA A 230 0.99 -23.83 -0.83
N SER A 231 1.01 -25.00 -1.46
CA SER A 231 0.66 -26.28 -0.83
C SER A 231 1.80 -26.86 0.03
N ASP A 232 3.04 -26.43 -0.23
CA ASP A 232 4.24 -26.86 0.51
C ASP A 232 4.51 -26.01 1.77
N VAL A 233 3.65 -25.03 2.07
CA VAL A 233 3.69 -24.26 3.32
C VAL A 233 2.84 -25.00 4.37
N PRO A 234 3.45 -25.53 5.45
CA PRO A 234 2.74 -26.26 6.50
C PRO A 234 1.77 -25.41 7.31
#